data_AF-A0A8T5QS69-F1
#
_entry.id   AF-A0A8T5QS69-F1
#
_cell.length_a   1.000
_cell.length_b   1.000
_cell.length_c   1.000
_cell.angle_alpha   90.00
_cell.angle_beta   90.00
_cell.angle_gamma   90.00
#
_symmetry.space_group_name_H-M   'P 1'
#
loop_
_entity.id
_entity.type
_entity.pdbx_description
1 polymer ?
#
loop_
_entity_poly.entity_id
_entity_poly.type
_entity_poly.pdbx_seq_one_letter_code
_entity_poly.pdbx_strand_id
1 'polypeptide(L)'
;MGIVRTITIIALLFLNFLGAIYLETKLSTYFTLELVFIVIGLILALGLILGLGLELNWGWPITTIAFSLYLANTVFLYVLTRSFLVFALMLFFNTVALLISVISIKEDDFTEEDYPLETYDFDDEPHSVVYEAKTTKKTKKKSKKKKK
;
A
#
# COMPACT_ATOMS: atom_id res chain seq x y z
N MET A 1 -11.84 -7.98 -8.43
CA MET A 1 -11.11 -9.07 -7.73
C MET A 1 -11.17 -8.76 -6.25
N GLY A 2 -12.27 -9.14 -5.60
CA GLY A 2 -12.77 -8.40 -4.45
C GLY A 2 -12.88 -9.26 -3.20
N ILE A 3 -12.68 -8.62 -2.06
CA ILE A 3 -13.04 -9.07 -0.71
C ILE A 3 -12.36 -10.34 -0.20
N VAL A 4 -12.46 -11.48 -0.87
CA VAL A 4 -11.88 -12.76 -0.37
C VAL A 4 -10.37 -12.62 -0.19
N ARG A 5 -9.65 -12.11 -1.21
CA ARG A 5 -8.20 -11.88 -1.14
C ARG A 5 -7.83 -10.90 -0.03
N THR A 6 -8.58 -9.81 0.09
CA THR A 6 -8.38 -8.79 1.14
C THR A 6 -8.56 -9.39 2.52
N ILE A 7 -9.62 -10.18 2.73
CA ILE A 7 -9.86 -10.89 3.99
C ILE A 7 -8.73 -11.88 4.28
N THR A 8 -8.26 -12.64 3.27
CA THR A 8 -7.13 -13.57 3.43
C THR A 8 -5.86 -12.84 3.87
N ILE A 9 -5.53 -11.71 3.24
CA ILE A 9 -4.38 -10.88 3.62
C ILE A 9 -4.54 -10.35 5.03
N ILE A 10 -5.71 -9.83 5.41
CA ILE A 10 -5.99 -9.32 6.75
C ILE A 10 -5.81 -10.45 7.78
N ALA A 11 -6.33 -11.65 7.51
CA ALA A 11 -6.17 -12.80 8.39
C ALA A 11 -4.70 -13.21 8.53
N LEU A 12 -3.94 -13.23 7.43
CA LEU A 12 -2.50 -13.54 7.44
C LEU A 12 -1.69 -12.46 8.19
N LEU A 13 -2.08 -11.19 8.07
CA LEU A 13 -1.45 -10.09 8.76
C LEU A 13 -1.71 -10.16 10.27
N PHE A 14 -2.94 -10.49 10.67
CA PHE A 14 -3.29 -10.76 12.07
C PHE A 14 -2.52 -11.95 12.65
N LEU A 15 -2.40 -13.04 11.88
CA LEU A 15 -1.62 -14.21 12.29
C LEU A 15 -0.13 -13.90 12.46
N ASN A 16 0.43 -13.07 11.57
CA ASN A 16 1.80 -12.57 11.70
C ASN A 16 1.99 -11.73 12.97
N PHE A 17 1.03 -10.88 13.29
CA PHE A 17 1.07 -10.07 14.50
C PHE A 17 1.03 -10.94 15.76
N LEU A 18 0.18 -11.97 15.79
CA LEU A 18 0.12 -12.94 16.90
C LEU A 18 1.44 -13.71 17.06
N GLY A 19 2.04 -14.15 15.96
CA GLY A 19 3.32 -14.86 16.01
C GLY A 19 4.48 -13.96 16.46
N ALA A 20 4.48 -12.69 16.07
CA ALA A 20 5.43 -11.70 16.55
C ALA A 20 5.31 -11.52 18.07
N ILE A 21 4.10 -11.28 18.58
CA ILE A 21 3.84 -11.15 20.04
C ILE A 21 4.28 -12.42 20.78
N TYR A 22 3.96 -13.60 20.27
CA TYR A 22 4.33 -14.85 20.92
C TYR A 22 5.85 -15.02 21.02
N LEU A 23 6.59 -14.73 19.94
CA LEU A 23 8.06 -14.80 19.95
C LEU A 23 8.67 -13.74 20.86
N GLU A 24 8.05 -12.57 20.94
CA GLU A 24 8.49 -11.46 21.78
C GLU A 24 8.38 -11.77 23.27
N THR A 25 7.34 -12.48 23.71
CA THR A 25 7.24 -12.90 25.13
C THR A 25 8.42 -13.76 25.60
N LYS A 26 9.24 -14.29 24.67
CA LYS A 26 10.46 -15.04 24.97
C LYS A 26 11.72 -14.17 25.00
N LEU A 27 11.65 -12.92 24.55
CA LEU A 27 12.77 -11.97 24.52
C LEU A 27 12.67 -11.03 25.74
N SER A 28 13.61 -11.18 26.68
CA SER A 28 13.65 -10.35 27.90
C SER A 28 14.56 -9.12 27.76
N THR A 29 15.43 -9.09 26.75
CA THR A 29 16.60 -8.20 26.74
C THR A 29 16.37 -6.88 25.98
N TYR A 30 15.35 -6.80 25.11
CA TYR A 30 15.13 -5.64 24.22
C TYR A 30 13.70 -5.10 24.19
N PHE A 31 12.98 -5.23 25.31
CA PHE A 31 11.56 -4.89 25.43
C PHE A 31 11.18 -3.50 24.88
N THR A 32 11.93 -2.44 25.18
CA THR A 32 11.59 -1.08 24.70
C THR A 32 11.70 -0.93 23.19
N LEU A 33 12.73 -1.53 22.59
CA LEU A 33 12.97 -1.46 21.15
C LEU A 33 11.91 -2.27 20.39
N GLU A 34 11.54 -3.43 20.93
CA GLU A 34 10.48 -4.29 20.41
C GLU A 34 9.10 -3.63 20.49
N LEU A 35 8.77 -2.98 21.61
CA LEU A 35 7.51 -2.24 21.76
C LEU A 35 7.37 -1.15 20.68
N VAL A 36 8.46 -0.46 20.35
CA VAL A 36 8.47 0.53 19.25
C VAL A 36 8.19 -0.16 17.90
N PHE A 37 8.80 -1.31 17.64
CA PHE A 37 8.53 -2.08 16.41
C PHE A 37 7.09 -2.58 16.32
N ILE A 38 6.48 -3.03 17.43
CA ILE A 38 5.05 -3.41 17.45
C ILE A 38 4.18 -2.22 17.10
N VAL A 39 4.41 -1.06 17.73
CA VAL A 39 3.59 0.14 17.51
C VAL A 39 3.70 0.59 16.05
N ILE A 40 4.91 0.62 15.49
CA ILE A 40 5.13 0.92 14.07
C ILE A 40 4.42 -0.12 13.20
N GLY A 41 4.56 -1.40 13.51
CA GLY A 41 3.92 -2.49 12.79
C GLY A 41 2.39 -2.38 12.81
N LEU A 42 1.80 -1.95 13.92
CA LEU A 42 0.36 -1.76 14.08
C LEU A 42 -0.14 -0.54 13.29
N ILE A 43 0.58 0.57 13.30
CA ILE A 43 0.27 1.74 12.46
C ILE A 43 0.32 1.36 10.98
N LEU A 44 1.37 0.62 10.58
CA LEU A 44 1.55 0.16 9.21
C LEU A 44 0.45 -0.83 8.81
N ALA A 45 0.07 -1.75 9.70
CA ALA A 45 -1.05 -2.66 9.51
C ALA A 45 -2.38 -1.92 9.27
N LEU A 46 -2.68 -0.89 10.08
CA LEU A 46 -3.88 -0.07 9.90
C LEU A 46 -3.88 0.65 8.54
N GLY A 47 -2.73 1.23 8.16
CA GLY A 47 -2.55 1.86 6.85
C GLY A 47 -2.79 0.88 5.70
N LEU A 48 -2.29 -0.35 5.81
CA LEU A 48 -2.51 -1.41 4.83
C LEU A 48 -3.96 -1.86 4.74
N ILE A 49 -4.63 -2.06 5.89
CA ILE A 49 -6.04 -2.45 5.93
C ILE A 49 -6.90 -1.38 5.23
N LEU A 50 -6.63 -0.09 5.49
CA LEU A 50 -7.32 1.01 4.84
C LEU A 50 -7.01 1.06 3.33
N GLY A 51 -5.73 0.95 2.95
CA GLY A 51 -5.31 0.99 1.55
C GLY A 51 -5.92 -0.15 0.72
N LEU A 52 -5.90 -1.37 1.26
CA LEU A 52 -6.50 -2.54 0.63
C LEU A 52 -8.03 -2.50 0.67
N GLY A 53 -8.63 -1.98 1.73
CA GLY A 53 -10.08 -1.85 1.88
C GLY A 53 -10.70 -0.81 0.94
N LEU A 54 -9.96 0.25 0.62
CA LEU A 54 -10.33 1.26 -0.38
C LEU A 54 -9.88 0.89 -1.80
N GLU A 55 -9.33 -0.31 -1.99
CA GLU A 55 -8.79 -0.80 -3.27
C GLU A 55 -7.80 0.16 -3.95
N LEU A 56 -6.98 0.88 -3.17
CA LEU A 56 -5.98 1.80 -3.70
C LEU A 56 -4.82 1.04 -4.37
N ASN A 57 -4.35 1.53 -5.52
CA ASN A 57 -3.29 0.88 -6.31
C ASN A 57 -2.01 0.65 -5.49
N TRP A 58 -1.65 1.60 -4.64
CA TRP A 58 -0.46 1.51 -3.78
C TRP A 58 -0.60 0.49 -2.63
N GLY A 59 -1.80 0.02 -2.33
CA GLY A 59 -2.03 -0.93 -1.23
C GLY A 59 -1.25 -2.23 -1.42
N TRP A 60 -1.28 -2.81 -2.62
CA TRP A 60 -0.64 -4.11 -2.90
C TRP A 60 0.90 -4.06 -2.88
N PRO A 61 1.56 -3.06 -3.51
CA PRO A 61 3.00 -2.88 -3.38
C PRO A 61 3.46 -2.70 -1.92
N ILE A 62 2.79 -1.84 -1.14
CA ILE A 62 3.17 -1.63 0.27
C ILE A 62 2.94 -2.90 1.09
N THR A 63 1.88 -3.67 0.81
CA THR A 63 1.63 -4.94 1.48
C THR A 63 2.77 -5.94 1.21
N THR A 64 3.29 -5.97 -0.02
CA THR A 64 4.42 -6.83 -0.41
C THR A 64 5.70 -6.43 0.34
N ILE A 65 5.98 -5.12 0.44
CA ILE A 65 7.11 -4.60 1.22
C ILE A 65 6.95 -5.00 2.69
N ALA A 66 5.76 -4.83 3.25
CA ALA A 66 5.48 -5.16 4.64
C ALA A 66 5.69 -6.65 4.95
N PHE A 67 5.16 -7.56 4.13
CA PHE A 67 5.39 -9.00 4.33
C PHE A 67 6.86 -9.39 4.15
N SER A 68 7.60 -8.70 3.29
CA SER A 68 9.06 -8.89 3.17
C SER A 68 9.78 -8.48 4.46
N LEU A 69 9.38 -7.36 5.08
CA LEU A 69 9.90 -6.94 6.39
C LEU A 69 9.51 -7.94 7.49
N TYR A 70 8.27 -8.43 7.51
CA TYR A 70 7.85 -9.46 8.48
C TYR A 70 8.64 -10.76 8.33
N LEU A 71 8.98 -11.15 7.10
CA LEU A 71 9.80 -12.33 6.84
C LEU A 71 11.23 -12.12 7.35
N ALA A 72 11.83 -10.96 7.11
CA ALA A 72 13.14 -10.60 7.68
C ALA A 72 13.11 -10.59 9.21
N ASN A 73 12.06 -10.03 9.82
CA ASN A 73 11.88 -10.02 11.27
C ASN A 73 11.73 -11.45 11.82
N THR A 74 11.00 -12.33 11.13
CA THR A 74 10.83 -13.73 11.52
C THR A 74 12.16 -14.47 11.54
N VAL A 75 13.03 -14.24 10.54
CA VAL A 75 14.39 -14.80 10.51
C VAL A 75 15.23 -14.26 11.66
N PHE A 76 15.17 -12.97 11.93
CA PHE A 76 15.88 -12.35 13.06
C PHE A 76 15.44 -12.93 14.41
N LEU A 77 14.12 -13.02 14.66
CA LEU A 77 13.56 -13.60 15.87
C LEU A 77 13.92 -15.09 16.03
N TYR A 78 14.04 -15.84 14.94
CA TYR A 78 14.50 -17.23 15.00
C TYR A 78 15.94 -17.36 15.47
N VAL A 79 16.84 -16.49 15.01
CA VAL A 79 18.24 -16.48 15.46
C VAL A 79 18.34 -16.28 16.98
N LEU A 80 17.46 -15.46 17.54
CA LEU A 80 17.45 -15.17 18.98
C LEU A 80 16.72 -16.23 19.81
N THR A 81 15.52 -16.64 19.41
CA THR A 81 14.65 -17.53 20.20
C THR A 81 14.91 -19.01 19.97
N ARG A 82 15.55 -19.37 18.84
CA ARG A 82 15.84 -20.76 18.40
C ARG A 82 14.61 -21.68 18.36
N SER A 83 13.41 -21.11 18.25
CA SER A 83 12.15 -21.87 18.25
C SER A 83 11.77 -22.32 16.84
N PHE A 84 12.27 -23.48 16.41
CA PHE A 84 12.11 -23.98 15.04
C PHE A 84 10.65 -24.10 14.56
N LEU A 85 9.76 -24.65 15.39
CA LEU A 85 8.36 -24.89 14.98
C LEU A 85 7.62 -23.58 14.66
N VAL A 86 7.76 -22.59 15.54
CA VAL A 86 7.15 -21.26 15.35
C VAL A 86 7.75 -20.56 14.14
N PHE A 87 9.07 -20.65 13.97
CA PHE A 87 9.76 -20.10 12.81
C PHE A 87 9.24 -20.72 11.50
N ALA A 88 9.18 -22.05 11.39
CA ALA A 88 8.73 -22.73 10.18
C ALA A 88 7.29 -22.36 9.81
N LEU A 89 6.41 -22.28 10.82
CA LEU A 89 5.01 -21.91 10.64
C LEU A 89 4.87 -20.45 10.19
N MET A 90 5.59 -19.52 10.84
CA MET A 90 5.61 -18.11 10.47
C MET A 90 6.21 -17.88 9.08
N LEU A 91 7.27 -18.62 8.74
CA LEU A 91 7.90 -18.56 7.42
C LEU A 91 6.90 -19.00 6.34
N PHE A 92 6.22 -20.13 6.53
CA PHE A 92 5.20 -20.62 5.62
C PHE A 92 4.09 -19.58 5.38
N PHE A 93 3.51 -19.02 6.45
CA PHE A 93 2.44 -18.02 6.31
C PHE A 93 2.93 -16.73 5.64
N ASN A 94 4.14 -16.25 5.96
CA ASN A 94 4.71 -15.09 5.29
C ASN A 94 4.95 -15.35 3.80
N THR A 95 5.48 -16.52 3.42
CA THR A 95 5.69 -16.87 2.02
C THR A 95 4.38 -16.91 1.24
N VAL A 96 3.34 -17.53 1.80
CA VAL A 96 2.00 -17.55 1.18
C VAL A 96 1.43 -16.14 1.05
N ALA A 97 1.53 -15.32 2.09
CA ALA A 97 1.05 -13.94 2.07
C ALA A 97 1.77 -13.08 1.03
N LEU A 98 3.09 -13.24 0.90
CA LEU A 98 3.91 -12.54 -0.07
C LEU A 98 3.52 -12.95 -1.49
N LEU A 99 3.37 -14.24 -1.77
CA LEU A 99 2.91 -14.73 -3.08
C LEU A 99 1.53 -14.15 -3.46
N ILE A 100 0.57 -14.16 -2.53
CA ILE A 100 -0.76 -13.57 -2.76
C ILE A 100 -0.64 -12.06 -3.05
N SER A 101 0.23 -11.36 -2.31
CA SER A 101 0.43 -9.92 -2.47
C SER A 101 1.01 -9.57 -3.83
N VAL A 102 2.05 -10.29 -4.28
CA VAL A 102 2.70 -10.07 -5.58
C VAL A 102 1.74 -10.37 -6.74
N ILE A 103 1.01 -11.49 -6.69
CA ILE A 103 0.04 -11.86 -7.74
C ILE A 103 -1.13 -10.87 -7.81
N SER A 104 -1.38 -10.11 -6.75
CA SER A 104 -2.49 -9.15 -6.68
C SER A 104 -2.11 -7.73 -7.12
N ILE A 105 -0.83 -7.48 -7.43
CA ILE A 105 -0.42 -6.22 -8.06
C ILE A 105 -1.02 -6.20 -9.48
N LYS A 106 -1.94 -5.27 -9.74
CA LYS A 106 -2.55 -5.09 -11.06
C LYS A 106 -1.53 -4.44 -12.00
N GLU A 107 -1.49 -4.91 -13.25
CA GLU A 107 -0.60 -4.38 -14.30
C GLU A 107 -1.00 -2.98 -14.79
N ASP A 108 -2.17 -2.47 -14.40
CA ASP A 108 -2.69 -1.15 -14.81
C ASP A 108 -1.77 0.03 -14.42
N ASP A 109 -0.82 -0.15 -13.49
CA ASP A 109 0.17 0.87 -13.12
C ASP A 109 1.39 0.93 -14.07
N PHE A 110 1.54 -0.01 -15.02
CA PHE A 110 2.70 -0.09 -15.94
C PHE A 110 2.35 0.12 -17.42
N THR A 111 1.08 0.19 -17.78
CA THR A 111 0.67 0.56 -19.14
C THR A 111 0.84 2.06 -19.33
N GLU A 112 2.04 2.43 -19.77
CA GLU A 112 2.44 3.70 -20.39
C GLU A 112 1.68 4.02 -21.71
N GLU A 113 0.43 3.56 -21.88
CA GLU A 113 -0.31 3.62 -23.16
C GLU A 113 -1.32 4.78 -23.26
N ASP A 114 -1.16 5.88 -22.53
CA ASP A 114 -2.05 7.04 -22.67
C ASP A 114 -1.34 8.40 -22.60
N TYR A 115 -0.02 8.42 -22.80
CA TYR A 115 0.60 9.61 -23.36
C TYR A 115 0.58 9.41 -24.87
N PRO A 116 -0.30 10.08 -25.63
CA PRO A 116 -0.06 10.19 -27.06
C PRO A 116 1.34 10.77 -27.18
N LEU A 117 2.27 9.97 -27.68
CA LEU A 117 3.54 10.49 -28.17
C LEU A 117 3.13 11.55 -29.18
N GLU A 118 3.19 12.81 -28.79
CA GLU A 118 3.21 13.93 -29.73
C GLU A 118 4.51 13.75 -30.50
N THR A 119 4.49 12.88 -31.51
CA THR A 119 5.38 13.00 -32.64
C THR A 119 5.01 14.34 -33.25
N TYR A 120 5.76 15.37 -32.86
CA TYR A 120 5.81 16.61 -33.60
C TYR A 120 6.29 16.22 -35.00
N ASP A 121 5.34 16.03 -35.92
CA ASP A 121 5.64 15.99 -37.33
C ASP A 121 6.30 17.34 -37.63
N PHE A 122 7.61 17.30 -37.84
CA PHE A 122 8.45 18.48 -38.07
C PHE A 122 8.28 19.05 -39.49
N ASP A 123 7.13 18.81 -40.10
CA ASP A 123 6.79 19.18 -41.47
C ASP A 123 5.35 19.68 -41.50
N ASP A 124 5.09 20.85 -40.93
CA ASP A 124 4.06 21.73 -41.47
C ASP A 124 4.34 23.20 -41.09
N GLU A 125 4.15 24.04 -42.10
CA GLU A 125 4.48 25.45 -42.25
C GLU A 125 4.01 26.35 -41.08
N PRO A 126 4.63 27.54 -40.88
CA PRO A 126 4.32 28.41 -39.75
C PRO A 126 2.89 28.95 -39.82
N HIS A 127 1.97 28.27 -39.14
CA HIS A 127 0.65 28.81 -38.86
C HIS A 127 0.77 29.99 -37.89
N SER A 128 0.45 31.18 -38.39
CA SER A 128 0.39 32.43 -37.64
C SER A 128 -0.44 32.29 -36.37
N VAL A 129 0.19 32.51 -35.22
CA VAL A 129 -0.42 32.47 -33.90
C VAL A 129 -1.42 33.63 -33.75
N VAL A 130 -2.72 33.35 -33.84
CA VAL A 130 -3.77 34.27 -33.40
C VAL A 130 -4.06 34.00 -31.93
N TYR A 131 -3.57 34.86 -31.04
CA TYR A 131 -3.88 34.81 -29.62
C TYR A 131 -5.32 35.28 -29.38
N GLU A 132 -6.29 34.36 -29.32
CA GLU A 132 -7.60 34.66 -28.73
C GLU A 132 -7.51 34.60 -27.19
N ALA A 133 -7.43 35.79 -26.59
CA ALA A 133 -7.52 35.97 -25.15
C ALA A 133 -8.91 35.55 -24.63
N LYS A 134 -9.04 34.33 -24.09
CA LYS A 134 -10.23 33.91 -23.35
C LYS A 134 -10.30 34.66 -22.02
N THR A 135 -11.09 35.73 -22.04
CA THR A 135 -11.47 36.51 -20.87
C THR A 135 -12.25 35.67 -19.85
N THR A 136 -11.75 35.66 -18.61
CA THR A 136 -12.31 35.00 -17.44
C THR A 136 -13.66 35.64 -17.07
N LYS A 137 -14.79 34.97 -17.35
CA LYS A 137 -16.12 35.40 -16.87
C LYS A 137 -16.33 34.99 -15.41
N LYS A 138 -16.08 35.94 -14.50
CA LYS A 138 -16.53 35.91 -13.09
C LYS A 138 -18.06 35.81 -13.00
N THR A 139 -18.58 34.69 -12.49
CA THR A 139 -20.01 34.57 -12.15
C THR A 139 -20.27 35.11 -10.75
N LYS A 140 -20.74 36.37 -10.64
CA LYS A 140 -21.32 36.93 -9.42
C LYS A 140 -22.77 36.41 -9.25
N LYS A 141 -23.01 35.52 -8.30
CA LYS A 141 -24.38 35.14 -7.90
C LYS A 141 -24.84 36.06 -6.76
N LYS A 142 -25.61 37.10 -7.13
CA LYS A 142 -26.29 38.02 -6.21
C LYS A 142 -27.48 37.32 -5.52
N SER A 143 -27.61 37.61 -4.23
CA SER A 143 -28.78 37.39 -3.39
C SER A 143 -30.04 38.05 -3.96
N LYS A 144 -31.20 37.42 -3.75
CA LYS A 144 -32.49 38.13 -3.67
C LYS A 144 -33.39 37.50 -2.60
N LYS A 145 -33.59 38.30 -1.57
CA LYS A 145 -34.57 38.26 -0.49
C LYS A 145 -35.95 38.70 -1.05
N LYS A 146 -37.03 37.99 -0.75
CA LYS A 146 -38.45 38.46 -0.71
C LYS A 146 -39.25 37.38 0.03
N LYS A 147 -39.58 37.53 1.31
CA LYS A 147 -40.77 38.23 1.85
C LYS A 147 -42.05 37.94 1.06
N LYS A 148 -42.87 37.04 1.59
CA LYS A 148 -44.26 37.31 1.97
C LYS A 148 -44.57 36.52 3.23
#